data_AF-A0A1M5Z4V4-F1
#
_entry.id   AF-A0A1M5Z4V4-F1
#
_cell.length_a   1.000
_cell.length_b   1.000
_cell.length_c   1.000
_cell.angle_alpha   90.00
_cell.angle_beta   90.00
_cell.angle_gamma   90.00
#
_symmetry.space_group_name_H-M   'P 1'
#
loop_
_entity.id
_entity.type
_entity.pdbx_description
1 polymer ?
#
loop_
_entity_poly.entity_id
_entity_poly.type
_entity_poly.pdbx_seq_one_letter_code
_entity_poly.pdbx_strand_id
1 'polypeptide(L)'
;MKHKIRRLFGEERGNIMVLFAGTLIVIIGFIGLSLDVGLLLLQRNDLQTLSQVIRQDRFTFQDTIRNADDPGSASFTLIDSTLKENGFDGTLKVYFYEEDPLPNYRSYRIRTVLSDDCPFYFARVFGLTTTTLSVSLDGGETIGDKGNDVVWHPKKSPSEYNGCYTSLPGGGYNLSHSDIPSDLKT
;
A
#
# COMPACT_ATOMS: atom_id res chain seq x y z
N MET A 1 59.84 29.94 1.38
CA MET A 1 58.73 28.99 1.55
C MET A 1 58.97 28.14 2.81
N LYS A 2 58.56 28.66 3.97
CA LYS A 2 57.84 27.83 4.95
C LYS A 2 56.65 27.22 4.20
N HIS A 3 56.04 26.13 4.65
CA HIS A 3 54.92 25.45 3.96
C HIS A 3 55.40 24.59 2.79
N LYS A 4 55.16 23.29 2.72
CA LYS A 4 54.02 22.54 3.24
C LYS A 4 54.46 21.22 3.88
N ILE A 5 55.77 20.98 4.05
CA ILE A 5 56.33 19.64 4.31
C ILE A 5 56.88 19.41 5.73
N ARG A 6 56.24 19.98 6.76
CA ARG A 6 56.10 19.28 8.05
C ARG A 6 54.96 18.23 7.92
N ARG A 7 54.94 17.53 6.78
CA ARG A 7 53.75 17.22 5.94
C ARG A 7 52.93 16.03 6.38
N LEU A 8 53.45 15.16 7.22
CA LEU A 8 52.93 13.79 7.29
C LEU A 8 53.17 13.05 8.61
N PHE A 9 54.12 13.44 9.47
CA PHE A 9 54.65 12.49 10.46
C PHE A 9 55.08 13.13 11.78
N GLY A 10 54.09 13.44 12.62
CA GLY A 10 54.11 13.02 14.02
C GLY A 10 53.30 11.72 14.08
N GLU A 11 54.00 10.59 13.94
CA GLU A 11 53.53 9.39 13.21
C GLU A 11 52.31 8.69 13.81
N GLU A 12 52.13 8.73 15.13
CA GLU A 12 50.96 8.13 15.79
C GLU A 12 49.70 8.99 15.63
N ARG A 13 49.81 10.32 15.77
CA ARG A 13 48.65 11.22 15.70
C ARG A 13 48.05 11.29 14.30
N GLY A 14 48.88 11.26 13.26
CA GLY A 14 48.41 11.23 11.87
C GLY A 14 47.66 9.93 11.55
N ASN A 15 48.17 8.79 12.03
CA ASN A 15 47.53 7.50 11.86
C ASN A 15 46.20 7.40 12.64
N ILE A 16 46.17 7.88 13.88
CA ILE A 16 44.94 7.97 14.69
C ILE A 16 43.90 8.88 14.03
N MET A 17 44.31 10.01 13.45
CA MET A 17 43.39 10.94 12.79
C MET A 17 42.77 10.33 11.51
N VAL A 18 43.56 9.59 10.72
CA VAL A 18 43.07 8.88 9.53
C VAL A 18 42.12 7.74 9.92
N LEU A 19 42.49 6.94 10.93
CA LEU A 19 41.62 5.88 11.46
C LEU A 19 40.32 6.44 12.03
N PHE A 20 40.39 7.56 12.74
CA PHE A 20 39.22 8.26 13.27
C PHE A 20 38.32 8.76 12.14
N ALA A 21 38.88 9.42 11.12
CA ALA A 21 38.10 9.91 9.98
C ALA A 21 37.44 8.76 9.20
N GLY A 22 38.18 7.66 8.97
CA GLY A 22 37.62 6.47 8.32
C GLY A 22 36.48 5.85 9.12
N THR A 23 36.66 5.71 10.44
CA THR A 23 35.62 5.17 11.34
C THR A 23 34.40 6.08 11.39
N LEU A 24 34.60 7.41 11.41
CA LEU A 24 33.51 8.39 11.42
C LEU A 24 32.66 8.29 10.16
N ILE A 25 33.28 8.13 8.98
CA ILE A 25 32.55 7.94 7.72
C ILE A 25 31.70 6.68 7.78
N VAL A 26 32.25 5.58 8.30
CA VAL A 26 31.53 4.31 8.45
C VAL A 26 30.34 4.48 9.41
N ILE A 27 30.53 5.15 10.55
CA ILE A 27 29.46 5.41 11.52
C ILE A 27 28.35 6.26 10.91
N ILE A 28 28.70 7.35 10.21
CA ILE A 28 27.73 8.20 9.52
C ILE A 28 26.95 7.38 8.48
N GLY A 29 27.63 6.47 7.77
CA GLY A 29 26.99 5.56 6.83
C GLY A 29 25.94 4.67 7.48
N PHE A 30 26.26 4.05 8.62
CA PHE A 30 25.30 3.22 9.36
C PHE A 30 24.13 4.02 9.93
N ILE A 31 24.38 5.23 10.45
CA ILE A 31 23.32 6.11 10.95
C ILE A 31 22.38 6.50 9.80
N GLY A 32 22.92 6.89 8.66
CA GLY A 32 22.13 7.25 7.48
C GLY A 32 21.28 6.10 6.96
N LEU A 33 21.85 4.89 6.82
CA LEU A 33 21.09 3.70 6.44
C LEU A 33 19.99 3.37 7.46
N SER A 34 20.28 3.51 8.76
CA SER A 34 19.31 3.27 9.82
C SER A 34 18.13 4.25 9.76
N LEU A 35 18.38 5.52 9.42
CA LEU A 35 17.32 6.50 9.23
C LEU A 35 16.41 6.15 8.05
N ASP A 36 16.98 5.78 6.90
CA ASP A 36 16.20 5.37 5.73
C ASP A 36 15.33 4.14 6.04
N VAL A 37 15.90 3.11 6.67
CA VAL A 37 15.15 1.92 7.08
C VAL A 37 14.07 2.26 8.11
N GLY A 38 14.37 3.13 9.07
CA GLY A 38 13.40 3.57 10.07
C GLY A 38 12.20 4.26 9.44
N LEU A 39 12.43 5.17 8.49
CA LEU A 39 11.36 5.86 7.75
C LEU A 39 10.52 4.89 6.92
N LEU A 40 11.14 3.93 6.23
CA LEU A 40 10.41 2.89 5.49
C LEU A 40 9.49 2.07 6.40
N LEU A 41 9.96 1.71 7.60
CA LEU A 41 9.16 0.95 8.56
C LEU A 41 8.02 1.79 9.13
N LEU A 42 8.23 3.08 9.40
CA LEU A 42 7.18 3.98 9.85
C LEU A 42 6.09 4.11 8.78
N GLN A 43 6.46 4.42 7.52
CA GLN A 43 5.50 4.52 6.42
C GLN A 43 4.71 3.22 6.22
N ARG A 44 5.39 2.07 6.32
CA ARG A 44 4.74 0.76 6.22
C ARG A 44 3.74 0.53 7.35
N ASN A 45 4.07 0.93 8.57
CA ASN A 45 3.16 0.82 9.73
C ASN A 45 1.93 1.72 9.57
N ASP A 46 2.09 2.91 9.00
CA ASP A 46 0.98 3.83 8.73
C ASP A 46 0.01 3.22 7.70
N LEU A 47 0.53 2.67 6.59
CA LEU A 47 -0.28 1.95 5.59
C LEU A 47 -0.98 0.71 6.18
N GLN A 48 -0.32 -0.02 7.08
CA GLN A 48 -0.92 -1.16 7.78
C GLN A 48 -2.03 -0.72 8.75
N THR A 49 -1.86 0.41 9.43
CA THR A 49 -2.85 0.97 10.33
C THR A 49 -4.10 1.38 9.56
N LEU A 50 -3.94 2.09 8.44
CA LEU A 50 -5.05 2.42 7.53
C LEU A 50 -5.76 1.16 7.00
N SER A 51 -5.00 0.11 6.68
CA SER A 51 -5.58 -1.17 6.28
C SER A 51 -6.43 -1.81 7.39
N GLN A 52 -6.03 -1.70 8.67
CA GLN A 52 -6.86 -2.18 9.77
C GLN A 52 -8.12 -1.33 9.95
N VAL A 53 -8.05 -0.01 9.75
CA VAL A 53 -9.24 0.86 9.76
C VAL A 53 -10.23 0.44 8.68
N ILE A 54 -9.77 0.24 7.44
CA ILE A 54 -10.62 -0.28 6.35
C ILE A 54 -11.23 -1.63 6.70
N ARG A 55 -10.46 -2.53 7.30
CA ARG A 55 -10.96 -3.85 7.73
C ARG A 55 -12.08 -3.72 8.75
N GLN A 56 -11.96 -2.80 9.70
CA GLN A 56 -12.96 -2.54 10.72
C GLN A 56 -14.23 -1.92 10.11
N ASP A 57 -14.07 -0.90 9.27
CA ASP A 57 -15.16 -0.19 8.61
C ASP A 57 -15.95 -1.07 7.64
N ARG A 58 -15.27 -2.03 7.01
CA ARG A 58 -15.92 -3.00 6.13
C ARG A 58 -17.04 -3.77 6.85
N PHE A 59 -16.92 -4.07 8.14
CA PHE A 59 -18.01 -4.70 8.89
C PHE A 59 -19.23 -3.78 9.03
N THR A 60 -19.01 -2.47 9.12
CA THR A 60 -20.09 -1.47 9.20
C THR A 60 -20.82 -1.33 7.87
N PHE A 61 -20.10 -1.36 6.74
CA PHE A 61 -20.69 -1.12 5.42
C PHE A 61 -20.98 -2.38 4.60
N GLN A 62 -20.85 -3.56 5.22
CA GLN A 62 -21.04 -4.85 4.57
C GLN A 62 -22.40 -4.96 3.88
N ASP A 63 -23.48 -4.53 4.54
CA ASP A 63 -24.82 -4.56 3.96
C ASP A 63 -25.00 -3.59 2.79
N THR A 64 -24.28 -2.46 2.80
CA THR A 64 -24.29 -1.50 1.69
C THR A 64 -23.64 -2.10 0.46
N ILE A 65 -22.48 -2.75 0.60
CA ILE A 65 -21.79 -3.42 -0.51
C ILE A 65 -22.62 -4.60 -1.00
N ARG A 66 -23.16 -5.41 -0.08
CA ARG A 66 -23.99 -6.57 -0.39
C ARG A 66 -25.20 -6.19 -1.21
N ASN A 67 -25.89 -5.10 -0.89
CA ASN A 67 -27.15 -4.73 -1.55
C ASN A 67 -27.00 -3.64 -2.62
N ALA A 68 -25.77 -3.34 -3.06
CA ALA A 68 -25.52 -2.34 -4.09
C ALA A 68 -25.72 -2.91 -5.51
N ASP A 69 -26.34 -2.12 -6.40
CA ASP A 69 -26.47 -2.45 -7.83
C ASP A 69 -25.10 -2.54 -8.55
N ASP A 70 -24.07 -1.89 -7.99
CA ASP A 70 -22.68 -1.94 -8.44
C ASP A 70 -21.77 -2.12 -7.21
N PRO A 71 -21.58 -3.36 -6.74
CA PRO A 71 -20.88 -3.64 -5.49
C PRO A 71 -19.38 -3.29 -5.57
N GLY A 72 -18.77 -3.34 -6.76
CA GLY A 72 -17.39 -2.92 -6.98
C GLY A 72 -17.23 -1.40 -6.79
N SER A 73 -18.07 -0.59 -7.44
CA SER A 73 -18.05 0.86 -7.28
C SER A 73 -18.41 1.30 -5.85
N ALA A 74 -19.37 0.63 -5.22
CA ALA A 74 -19.76 0.90 -3.84
C ALA A 74 -18.59 0.62 -2.88
N SER A 75 -17.93 -0.53 -3.05
CA SER A 75 -16.74 -0.90 -2.27
C SER A 75 -15.63 0.14 -2.41
N PHE A 76 -15.30 0.54 -3.65
CA PHE A 76 -14.30 1.57 -3.89
C PHE A 76 -14.66 2.89 -3.19
N THR A 77 -15.90 3.36 -3.37
CA THR A 77 -16.34 4.66 -2.85
C THR A 77 -16.26 4.72 -1.32
N LEU A 78 -16.68 3.65 -0.64
CA LEU A 78 -16.62 3.54 0.81
C LEU A 78 -15.18 3.49 1.33
N ILE A 79 -14.32 2.72 0.68
CA ILE A 79 -12.91 2.61 1.06
C ILE A 79 -12.19 3.95 0.83
N ASP A 80 -12.43 4.58 -0.32
CA ASP A 80 -11.86 5.89 -0.68
C ASP A 80 -12.32 6.99 0.30
N SER A 81 -13.60 6.99 0.71
CA SER A 81 -14.08 7.94 1.72
C SER A 81 -13.43 7.73 3.08
N THR A 82 -13.36 6.48 3.57
CA THR A 82 -12.69 6.15 4.84
C THR A 82 -11.23 6.61 4.82
N LEU A 83 -10.52 6.35 3.72
CA LEU A 83 -9.11 6.73 3.58
C LEU A 83 -8.91 8.25 3.58
N LYS A 84 -9.76 8.98 2.84
CA LYS A 84 -9.71 10.45 2.80
C LYS A 84 -10.03 11.08 4.15
N GLU A 85 -11.00 10.53 4.88
CA GLU A 85 -11.32 10.96 6.25
C GLU A 85 -10.15 10.74 7.22
N ASN A 86 -9.32 9.73 6.96
CA ASN A 86 -8.09 9.45 7.71
C ASN A 86 -6.84 10.15 7.13
N GLY A 87 -7.00 11.05 6.17
CA GLY A 87 -5.91 11.88 5.63
C GLY A 87 -4.95 11.15 4.69
N PHE A 88 -5.34 10.01 4.11
CA PHE A 88 -4.53 9.31 3.13
C PHE A 88 -4.56 10.02 1.75
N ASP A 89 -3.38 10.30 1.21
CA ASP A 89 -3.17 11.00 -0.06
C ASP A 89 -2.45 10.14 -1.13
N GLY A 90 -2.12 8.91 -0.78
CA GLY A 90 -1.49 7.94 -1.70
C GLY A 90 -2.45 7.35 -2.74
N THR A 91 -1.97 6.32 -3.42
CA THR A 91 -2.75 5.60 -4.44
C THR A 91 -3.55 4.47 -3.80
N LEU A 92 -4.85 4.43 -4.11
CA LEU A 92 -5.76 3.35 -3.74
C LEU A 92 -6.06 2.51 -4.98
N LYS A 93 -5.94 1.20 -4.85
CA LYS A 93 -6.53 0.23 -5.77
C LYS A 93 -7.47 -0.70 -5.03
N VAL A 94 -8.68 -0.89 -5.56
CA VAL A 94 -9.65 -1.87 -5.07
C VAL A 94 -9.93 -2.85 -6.19
N TYR A 95 -9.53 -4.10 -5.99
CA TYR A 95 -9.90 -5.20 -6.87
C TYR A 95 -11.18 -5.82 -6.35
N PHE A 96 -12.21 -5.85 -7.17
CA PHE A 96 -13.47 -6.50 -6.87
C PHE A 96 -13.69 -7.67 -7.83
N TYR A 97 -14.02 -8.83 -7.27
CA TYR A 97 -14.34 -10.02 -8.06
C TYR A 97 -15.48 -10.78 -7.41
N GLU A 98 -16.58 -10.90 -8.11
CA GLU A 98 -17.69 -11.78 -7.80
C GLU A 98 -17.72 -12.95 -8.78
N GLU A 99 -17.89 -14.16 -8.25
CA GLU A 99 -18.13 -15.35 -9.07
C GLU A 99 -19.48 -15.25 -9.79
N ASP A 100 -19.66 -16.01 -10.86
CA ASP A 100 -20.95 -16.04 -11.54
C ASP A 100 -22.07 -16.44 -10.55
N PRO A 101 -23.10 -15.60 -10.37
CA PRO A 101 -24.08 -15.80 -9.33
C PRO A 101 -24.92 -17.05 -9.57
N LEU A 102 -25.10 -17.84 -8.52
CA LEU A 102 -26.10 -18.90 -8.48
C LEU A 102 -27.35 -18.35 -7.76
N PRO A 103 -28.56 -18.85 -8.05
CA PRO A 103 -29.80 -18.30 -7.49
C PRO A 103 -29.87 -18.24 -5.95
N ASN A 104 -29.11 -19.11 -5.28
CA ASN A 104 -29.08 -19.33 -3.84
C ASN A 104 -27.68 -19.15 -3.25
N TYR A 105 -26.75 -18.61 -4.03
CA TYR A 105 -25.36 -18.48 -3.62
C TYR A 105 -24.67 -17.33 -4.33
N ARG A 106 -23.99 -16.50 -3.53
CA ARG A 106 -23.18 -15.40 -4.01
C ARG A 106 -21.88 -15.34 -3.23
N SER A 107 -20.75 -15.24 -3.92
CA SER A 107 -19.45 -15.04 -3.28
C SER A 107 -18.67 -13.98 -4.01
N TYR A 108 -18.17 -13.01 -3.25
CA TYR A 108 -17.32 -11.96 -3.78
C TYR A 108 -16.08 -11.78 -2.92
N ARG A 109 -15.01 -11.32 -3.55
CA ARG A 109 -13.72 -11.01 -2.96
C ARG A 109 -13.33 -9.58 -3.30
N ILE A 110 -12.72 -8.94 -2.32
CA ILE A 110 -12.22 -7.58 -2.39
C ILE A 110 -10.78 -7.61 -1.92
N ARG A 111 -9.88 -7.09 -2.74
CA ARG A 111 -8.51 -6.79 -2.35
C ARG A 111 -8.29 -5.29 -2.43
N THR A 112 -7.93 -4.68 -1.32
CA THR A 112 -7.55 -3.29 -1.24
C THR A 112 -6.04 -3.20 -1.22
N VAL A 113 -5.45 -2.36 -2.08
CA VAL A 113 -4.02 -2.07 -2.10
C VAL A 113 -3.82 -0.58 -1.90
N LEU A 114 -3.08 -0.24 -0.85
CA LEU A 114 -2.64 1.12 -0.57
C LEU A 114 -1.18 1.23 -0.98
N SER A 115 -0.86 2.24 -1.78
CA SER A 115 0.49 2.49 -2.25
C SER A 115 0.88 3.93 -1.98
N ASP A 116 2.10 4.13 -1.50
CA ASP A 116 2.62 5.47 -1.24
C ASP A 116 4.14 5.53 -1.44
N ASP A 117 4.64 6.72 -1.81
CA ASP A 117 6.04 6.95 -2.13
C ASP A 117 6.81 7.42 -0.90
N CYS A 118 7.78 6.62 -0.48
CA CYS A 118 8.65 6.94 0.65
C CYS A 118 9.98 7.53 0.14
N PRO A 119 10.37 8.74 0.58
CA PRO A 119 11.64 9.34 0.18
C PRO A 119 12.82 8.78 0.95
N PHE A 120 13.95 8.59 0.25
CA PHE A 120 15.24 8.31 0.87
C PHE A 120 15.97 9.61 1.22
N TYR A 121 16.66 9.59 2.36
CA TYR A 121 17.51 10.68 2.84
C TYR A 121 18.99 10.36 2.64
N PHE A 122 19.46 9.21 3.11
CA PHE A 122 20.87 8.82 2.98
C PHE A 122 21.16 8.16 1.63
N ALA A 123 20.31 7.24 1.19
CA ALA A 123 20.46 6.54 -0.09
C ALA A 123 20.41 7.48 -1.30
N ARG A 124 19.87 8.70 -1.11
CA ARG A 124 19.89 9.79 -2.11
C ARG A 124 21.31 10.20 -2.51
N VAL A 125 22.29 10.10 -1.61
CA VAL A 125 23.70 10.36 -1.92
C VAL A 125 24.24 9.38 -2.98
N PHE A 126 23.62 8.21 -3.10
CA PHE A 126 23.95 7.18 -4.10
C PHE A 126 22.98 7.16 -5.29
N GLY A 127 22.10 8.17 -5.42
CA GLY A 127 21.15 8.31 -6.52
C GLY A 127 19.78 7.64 -6.31
N LEU A 128 19.52 7.03 -5.16
CA LEU A 128 18.21 6.47 -4.82
C LEU A 128 17.33 7.55 -4.18
N THR A 129 16.30 8.02 -4.87
CA THR A 129 15.48 9.16 -4.40
C THR A 129 14.26 8.76 -3.60
N THR A 130 13.52 7.76 -4.10
CA THR A 130 12.24 7.32 -3.55
C THR A 130 12.05 5.83 -3.77
N THR A 131 11.16 5.21 -3.00
CA THR A 131 10.64 3.87 -3.28
C THR A 131 9.15 3.86 -2.99
N THR A 132 8.38 3.16 -3.82
CA THR A 132 6.96 2.94 -3.57
C THR A 132 6.80 1.78 -2.60
N LEU A 133 6.09 2.02 -1.50
CA LEU A 133 5.64 0.99 -0.57
C LEU A 133 4.21 0.62 -0.89
N SER A 134 3.84 -0.63 -0.66
CA SER A 134 2.46 -1.08 -0.85
C SER A 134 2.07 -2.10 0.19
N VAL A 135 0.83 -1.99 0.67
CA VAL A 135 0.19 -2.92 1.61
C VAL A 135 -1.13 -3.35 1.01
N SER A 136 -1.44 -4.64 1.11
CA SER A 136 -2.70 -5.21 0.64
C SER A 136 -3.51 -5.77 1.80
N LEU A 137 -4.82 -5.61 1.71
CA LEU A 137 -5.81 -6.22 2.58
C LEU A 137 -6.81 -7.00 1.73
N ASP A 138 -6.96 -8.27 2.06
CA ASP A 138 -7.97 -9.12 1.44
C ASP A 138 -9.17 -9.28 2.35
N GLY A 139 -10.34 -9.42 1.74
CA GLY A 139 -11.45 -10.09 2.37
C GLY A 139 -12.52 -10.44 1.35
N GLY A 140 -13.55 -11.14 1.78
CA GLY A 140 -14.67 -11.52 0.93
C GLY A 140 -15.91 -11.69 1.76
N GLU A 141 -17.01 -11.95 1.09
CA GLU A 141 -18.17 -12.52 1.73
C GLU A 141 -18.73 -13.62 0.85
N THR A 142 -19.27 -14.64 1.51
CA THR A 142 -20.07 -15.68 0.89
C THR A 142 -21.46 -15.65 1.52
N ILE A 143 -22.49 -15.70 0.69
CA ILE A 143 -23.89 -15.54 1.05
C ILE A 143 -24.66 -16.75 0.52
N GLY A 144 -25.41 -17.40 1.41
CA GLY A 144 -26.19 -18.59 1.11
C GLY A 144 -25.36 -19.88 1.14
N ASP A 145 -26.02 -20.99 1.45
CA ASP A 145 -25.37 -22.31 1.59
C ASP A 145 -25.65 -23.27 0.42
N LYS A 146 -25.94 -22.72 -0.78
CA LYS A 146 -26.31 -23.50 -1.99
C LYS A 146 -27.53 -24.42 -1.77
N GLY A 147 -28.34 -24.14 -0.73
CA GLY A 147 -29.58 -24.83 -0.38
C GLY A 147 -30.82 -24.15 -0.95
N ASN A 148 -31.85 -23.89 -0.13
CA ASN A 148 -33.09 -23.23 -0.57
C ASN A 148 -33.11 -21.71 -0.26
N ASP A 149 -31.94 -21.11 -0.04
CA ASP A 149 -31.85 -19.68 0.28
C ASP A 149 -32.23 -18.82 -0.93
N VAL A 150 -32.95 -17.73 -0.66
CA VAL A 150 -33.19 -16.68 -1.67
C VAL A 150 -32.13 -15.61 -1.44
N VAL A 151 -31.15 -15.56 -2.34
CA VAL A 151 -30.06 -14.58 -2.29
C VAL A 151 -30.39 -13.41 -3.21
N TRP A 152 -30.20 -12.19 -2.71
CA TRP A 152 -30.33 -10.99 -3.52
C TRP A 152 -29.12 -10.84 -4.46
N HIS A 153 -29.37 -10.45 -5.71
CA HIS A 153 -28.35 -10.22 -6.72
C HIS A 153 -28.47 -8.80 -7.31
N PRO A 154 -27.33 -8.14 -7.60
CA PRO A 154 -27.33 -6.90 -8.36
C PRO A 154 -28.00 -7.08 -9.72
N LYS A 155 -28.62 -6.02 -10.24
CA LYS A 155 -29.20 -6.04 -11.59
C LYS A 155 -28.14 -6.14 -12.69
N LYS A 156 -26.94 -5.61 -12.44
CA LYS A 156 -25.78 -5.68 -13.35
C LYS A 156 -25.13 -7.06 -13.28
N SER A 157 -24.58 -7.51 -14.40
CA SER A 157 -23.76 -8.72 -14.44
C SER A 157 -22.42 -8.49 -13.72
N PRO A 158 -21.82 -9.53 -13.08
CA PRO A 158 -20.46 -9.45 -12.55
C PRO A 158 -19.43 -8.94 -13.54
N SER A 159 -19.58 -9.26 -14.83
CA SER A 159 -18.68 -8.76 -15.87
C SER A 159 -18.64 -7.23 -15.99
N GLU A 160 -19.69 -6.52 -15.53
CA GLU A 160 -19.81 -5.06 -15.60
C GLU A 160 -19.16 -4.33 -14.42
N TYR A 161 -18.92 -5.01 -13.29
CA TYR A 161 -18.33 -4.41 -12.08
C TYR A 161 -17.12 -5.16 -11.53
N ASN A 162 -16.81 -6.34 -12.05
CA ASN A 162 -15.56 -7.03 -11.72
C ASN A 162 -14.39 -6.28 -12.37
N GLY A 163 -13.37 -5.97 -11.58
CA GLY A 163 -12.22 -5.23 -12.08
C GLY A 163 -11.38 -4.58 -10.98
N CYS A 164 -10.39 -3.82 -11.42
CA CYS A 164 -9.57 -2.95 -10.60
C CYS A 164 -10.08 -1.52 -10.71
N TYR A 165 -10.44 -0.95 -9.56
CA TYR A 165 -10.80 0.44 -9.37
C TYR A 165 -9.58 1.19 -8.82
N THR A 166 -8.94 2.00 -9.65
CA THR A 166 -7.75 2.79 -9.25
C THR A 166 -8.13 4.24 -9.00
N SER A 167 -7.74 4.81 -7.87
CA SER A 167 -8.04 6.21 -7.54
C SER A 167 -7.40 7.19 -8.52
N LEU A 168 -8.08 8.31 -8.77
CA LEU A 168 -7.59 9.40 -9.61
C LEU A 168 -7.27 10.65 -8.78
N PRO A 169 -6.25 11.44 -9.18
CA PRO A 169 -6.02 12.75 -8.58
C PRO A 169 -7.24 13.65 -8.78
N GLY A 170 -7.79 14.18 -7.68
CA GLY A 170 -9.02 14.99 -7.70
C GLY A 170 -10.31 14.21 -7.46
N GLY A 171 -10.24 12.88 -7.27
CA GLY A 171 -11.37 12.04 -6.89
C GLY A 171 -11.91 11.17 -8.03
N GLY A 172 -12.73 10.19 -7.65
CA GLY A 172 -13.22 9.15 -8.56
C GLY A 172 -12.20 8.05 -8.82
N TYR A 173 -12.49 7.21 -9.80
CA TYR A 173 -11.67 6.06 -10.15
C TYR A 173 -11.62 5.79 -11.65
N ASN A 174 -10.61 5.06 -12.07
CA ASN A 174 -10.57 4.37 -13.36
C ASN A 174 -10.83 2.87 -13.13
N LEU A 175 -11.74 2.28 -13.92
CA LEU A 175 -12.09 0.86 -13.86
C LEU A 175 -11.40 0.09 -14.98
N SER A 176 -10.67 -0.96 -14.62
CA SER A 176 -10.06 -1.91 -15.55
C SER A 176 -10.56 -3.32 -15.28
N HIS A 177 -11.36 -3.87 -16.20
CA HIS A 177 -11.91 -5.23 -16.09
C HIS A 177 -10.87 -6.34 -16.28
N SER A 178 -9.79 -6.06 -17.02
CA SER A 178 -8.73 -7.04 -17.31
C SER A 178 -7.70 -7.14 -16.19
N ASP A 179 -7.59 -6.13 -15.34
CA ASP A 179 -6.59 -6.03 -14.29
C ASP A 179 -7.09 -6.68 -12.98
N ILE A 180 -7.37 -7.98 -13.02
CA ILE A 180 -7.79 -8.75 -11.82
C ILE A 180 -6.72 -9.80 -11.52
N PRO A 181 -6.12 -9.79 -10.30
CA PRO A 181 -5.16 -10.80 -9.87
C PRO A 181 -5.75 -12.21 -9.98
N SER A 182 -4.98 -13.16 -10.53
CA SER A 182 -5.46 -14.52 -10.78
C SER A 182 -5.83 -15.26 -9.50
N ASP A 183 -5.12 -14.98 -8.40
CA ASP A 183 -5.36 -15.56 -7.08
C ASP A 183 -6.66 -15.05 -6.44
N LEU A 184 -7.19 -13.91 -6.91
CA LEU A 184 -8.49 -13.41 -6.47
C LEU A 184 -9.66 -14.18 -7.11
N LYS A 185 -9.41 -14.92 -8.21
CA LYS A 185 -10.43 -15.68 -8.97
C LYS A 185 -10.59 -17.14 -8.54
N THR A 186 -9.69 -17.62 -7.67
CA THR A 186 -9.64 -19.01 -7.14
C THR A 186 -10.00 -19.02 -5.67
#